data_AF-A0A916MYH1-F1
#
_entry.id   AF-A0A916MYH1-F1
#
_cell.length_a   1.000
_cell.length_b   1.000
_cell.length_c   1.000
_cell.angle_alpha   90.00
_cell.angle_beta   90.00
_cell.angle_gamma   90.00
#
_symmetry.space_group_name_H-M   'P 1'
#
loop_
_entity.id
_entity.type
_entity.pdbx_description
1 polymer ?
#
loop_
_entity_poly.entity_id
_entity_poly.type
_entity_poly.pdbx_seq_one_letter_code
_entity_poly.pdbx_strand_id
1 'polypeptide(L)'
;MENEMLKVNILTITVAGFLMMVTGLLLYLFRNVVSENMRFFLPIPPLGVAAYVYVYNMFRYYNNNLPNNVTDTLRELINSAVISGIIFCAFITANVVILYWLKKIL
;
A
#
# COMPACT_ATOMS: atom_id res chain seq x y z
N MET A 1 -27.73 0.22 1.69
CA MET A 1 -26.57 -0.69 1.56
C MET A 1 -25.63 -0.29 0.42
N GLU A 2 -26.03 -0.38 -0.86
CA GLU A 2 -25.13 0.01 -1.99
C GLU A 2 -24.67 1.48 -1.91
N ASN A 3 -25.60 2.38 -1.56
CA ASN A 3 -25.33 3.81 -1.43
C ASN A 3 -24.44 4.16 -0.22
N GLU A 4 -24.41 3.32 0.81
CA GLU A 4 -23.53 3.50 1.98
C GLU A 4 -22.12 2.99 1.69
N MET A 5 -21.99 1.83 1.05
CA MET A 5 -20.73 1.30 0.54
C MET A 5 -20.04 2.29 -0.41
N LEU A 6 -20.79 2.90 -1.33
CA LEU A 6 -20.26 3.92 -2.24
C LEU A 6 -19.70 5.14 -1.48
N LYS A 7 -20.43 5.65 -0.48
CA LYS A 7 -19.97 6.76 0.37
C LYS A 7 -18.70 6.41 1.13
N VAL A 8 -18.64 5.22 1.74
CA VAL A 8 -17.46 4.72 2.46
C VAL A 8 -16.25 4.60 1.52
N ASN A 9 -16.45 4.12 0.30
CA ASN A 9 -15.37 4.00 -0.68
C ASN A 9 -14.84 5.36 -1.12
N ILE A 10 -15.73 6.30 -1.44
CA ILE A 10 -15.35 7.67 -1.81
C ILE A 10 -14.61 8.35 -0.64
N LEU A 11 -15.10 8.19 0.59
CA LEU A 11 -14.45 8.74 1.77
C LEU A 11 -13.08 8.12 2.01
N THR A 12 -12.96 6.79 1.85
CA THR A 12 -11.70 6.06 1.98
C THR A 12 -10.67 6.52 0.94
N ILE A 13 -11.10 6.69 -0.33
CA ILE A 13 -10.25 7.23 -1.40
C ILE A 13 -9.83 8.67 -1.06
N THR A 14 -10.74 9.49 -0.55
CA THR A 14 -10.46 10.88 -0.16
C THR A 14 -9.42 10.94 0.96
N VAL A 15 -9.59 10.12 2.01
CA VAL A 15 -8.64 10.00 3.12
C VAL A 15 -7.29 9.48 2.62
N ALA A 16 -7.27 8.48 1.74
CA ALA A 16 -6.04 7.97 1.13
C ALA A 16 -5.33 9.05 0.29
N GLY A 17 -6.08 9.83 -0.50
CA GLY A 17 -5.57 10.97 -1.25
C GLY A 17 -4.96 12.05 -0.35
N PHE A 18 -5.63 12.37 0.75
CA PHE A 18 -5.10 13.27 1.76
C PHE A 18 -3.82 12.73 2.41
N LEU A 19 -3.78 11.45 2.80
CA LEU A 19 -2.58 10.83 3.35
C LEU A 19 -1.42 10.86 2.36
N MET A 20 -1.66 10.58 1.07
CA MET A 20 -0.64 10.70 0.02
C MET A 20 -0.12 12.13 -0.12
N MET A 21 -1.00 13.13 -0.05
CA MET A 21 -0.59 14.54 -0.05
C MET A 21 0.29 14.87 1.16
N VAL A 22 -0.11 14.45 2.37
CA VAL A 22 0.69 14.65 3.58
C VAL A 22 2.05 13.96 3.46
N THR A 23 2.08 12.73 2.93
CA THR A 23 3.35 12.03 2.66
C THR A 23 4.23 12.82 1.69
N GLY A 24 3.68 13.31 0.58
CA GLY A 24 4.43 14.13 -0.38
C GLY A 24 5.00 15.41 0.25
N LEU A 25 4.22 16.08 1.10
CA LEU A 25 4.67 17.25 1.86
C LEU A 25 5.81 16.91 2.82
N LEU A 26 5.71 15.80 3.55
CA LEU A 26 6.79 15.33 4.42
C LEU A 26 8.07 15.03 3.62
N LEU A 27 7.95 14.32 2.50
CA LEU A 27 9.10 14.05 1.63
C LEU A 27 9.76 15.34 1.11
N TYR A 28 8.96 16.38 0.81
CA TYR A 28 9.48 17.68 0.40
C TYR A 28 10.23 18.40 1.53
N LEU A 29 9.69 18.38 2.76
CA LEU A 29 10.34 19.00 3.92
C LEU A 29 11.66 18.30 4.27
N PHE A 30 11.69 16.96 4.16
CA PHE A 30 12.88 16.14 4.43
C PHE A 30 13.71 15.83 3.16
N ARG A 31 13.56 16.61 2.09
CA ARG A 31 14.15 16.32 0.77
C ARG A 31 15.66 16.04 0.80
N ASN A 32 16.40 16.69 1.69
CA ASN A 32 17.86 16.52 1.80
C ASN A 32 18.24 15.13 2.32
N VAL A 33 17.38 14.50 3.13
CA VAL A 33 17.57 13.13 3.65
C VAL A 33 17.00 12.11 2.65
N VAL A 34 15.88 12.46 2.02
CA VAL A 34 15.17 11.59 1.07
C VAL A 34 15.92 11.43 -0.24
N SER A 35 16.64 12.46 -0.72
CA SER A 35 17.29 12.46 -2.04
C SER A 35 18.29 11.32 -2.23
N GLU A 36 19.06 10.97 -1.20
CA GLU A 36 20.04 9.88 -1.25
C GLU A 36 19.38 8.50 -1.31
N ASN A 37 18.13 8.40 -0.86
CA ASN A 37 17.40 7.17 -0.63
C ASN A 37 16.10 7.09 -1.43
N MET A 38 15.93 7.95 -2.44
CA MET A 38 14.69 8.17 -3.20
C MET A 38 14.07 6.87 -3.71
N ARG A 39 14.88 5.88 -4.09
CA ARG A 39 14.44 4.54 -4.53
C ARG A 39 13.53 3.81 -3.53
N PHE A 40 13.67 4.09 -2.23
CA PHE A 40 12.84 3.49 -1.18
C PHE A 40 11.54 4.26 -0.93
N PHE A 41 11.47 5.52 -1.39
CA PHE A 41 10.31 6.38 -1.21
C PHE A 41 9.41 6.44 -2.46
N LEU A 42 9.97 6.18 -3.65
CA LEU A 42 9.21 6.06 -4.91
C LEU A 42 8.05 5.04 -4.86
N PRO A 43 8.12 3.92 -4.12
CA PRO A 43 7.00 2.99 -3.99
C PRO A 43 5.88 3.45 -3.07
N ILE A 44 6.00 4.58 -2.35
CA ILE A 44 4.98 4.97 -1.36
C ILE A 44 3.59 5.23 -1.98
N PRO A 45 3.46 5.93 -3.13
CA PRO A 45 2.16 6.10 -3.77
C PRO A 45 1.43 4.77 -4.11
N PRO A 46 2.04 3.78 -4.79
CA PRO A 46 1.37 2.50 -5.03
C PRO A 46 1.13 1.69 -3.75
N LEU A 47 1.95 1.84 -2.70
CA LEU A 47 1.68 1.26 -1.39
C LEU A 47 0.42 1.86 -0.74
N GLY A 48 0.21 3.17 -0.85
CA GLY A 48 -1.00 3.84 -0.40
C GLY A 48 -2.26 3.31 -1.09
N VAL A 49 -2.17 3.05 -2.40
CA VAL A 49 -3.25 2.42 -3.16
C VAL A 49 -3.54 1.00 -2.66
N ALA A 50 -2.51 0.18 -2.49
CA ALA A 50 -2.66 -1.18 -1.97
C ALA A 50 -3.27 -1.20 -0.57
N ALA A 51 -2.90 -0.26 0.30
CA ALA A 51 -3.40 -0.17 1.66
C ALA A 51 -4.91 0.09 1.72
N TYR A 52 -5.44 1.04 0.93
CA TYR A 52 -6.88 1.32 0.98
C TYR A 52 -7.69 0.16 0.37
N VAL A 53 -7.19 -0.50 -0.68
CA VAL A 53 -7.83 -1.68 -1.29
C VAL A 53 -7.87 -2.83 -0.28
N TYR A 54 -6.80 -3.03 0.49
CA TYR A 54 -6.75 -4.00 1.58
C TYR A 54 -7.82 -3.71 2.63
N VAL A 55 -7.88 -2.48 3.15
CA VAL A 55 -8.88 -2.07 4.15
C VAL A 55 -10.29 -2.30 3.62
N TYR A 56 -10.57 -1.90 2.38
CA TYR A 56 -11.87 -2.14 1.75
C TYR A 56 -12.23 -3.64 1.71
N ASN A 57 -11.30 -4.48 1.28
CA ASN A 57 -11.53 -5.92 1.20
C ASN A 57 -11.71 -6.57 2.59
N MET A 58 -10.99 -6.09 3.60
CA MET A 58 -11.14 -6.54 4.98
C MET A 58 -12.55 -6.26 5.50
N PHE A 59 -13.04 -5.02 5.36
CA PHE A 59 -14.42 -4.67 5.73
C PHE A 59 -15.43 -5.53 4.97
N ARG A 60 -15.22 -5.77 3.67
CA ARG A 60 -16.09 -6.64 2.88
C ARG A 60 -16.12 -8.07 3.41
N TYR A 61 -14.97 -8.62 3.82
CA TYR A 61 -14.86 -9.98 4.37
C TYR A 61 -15.62 -10.13 5.71
N TYR A 62 -15.57 -9.09 6.55
CA TYR A 62 -16.25 -9.05 7.85
C TYR A 62 -17.67 -8.44 7.80
N ASN A 63 -18.38 -8.58 6.68
CA ASN A 63 -19.78 -8.10 6.50
C ASN A 63 -19.95 -6.60 6.82
N ASN A 64 -19.02 -5.77 6.36
CA ASN A 64 -18.94 -4.31 6.59
C ASN A 64 -18.69 -3.90 8.04
N ASN A 65 -18.25 -4.82 8.90
CA ASN A 65 -17.78 -4.54 10.25
C ASN A 65 -16.28 -4.78 10.38
N LEU A 66 -15.67 -4.27 11.44
CA LEU A 66 -14.33 -4.68 11.85
C LEU A 66 -14.40 -6.03 12.58
N PRO A 67 -13.28 -6.79 12.64
CA PRO A 67 -13.16 -7.92 13.55
C PRO A 67 -13.55 -7.50 14.97
N ASN A 68 -14.29 -8.36 15.68
CA ASN A 68 -14.80 -8.05 17.02
C ASN A 68 -13.69 -7.73 18.03
N ASN A 69 -12.46 -8.22 17.80
CA ASN A 69 -11.31 -7.96 18.65
C ASN A 69 -10.24 -7.15 17.89
N VAL A 70 -9.67 -6.16 18.58
CA VAL A 70 -8.52 -5.38 18.08
C VAL A 70 -7.33 -6.29 17.77
N THR A 71 -7.16 -7.36 18.54
CA THR A 71 -6.11 -8.37 18.33
C THR A 71 -6.25 -9.08 16.98
N ASP A 72 -7.48 -9.38 16.55
CA ASP A 72 -7.73 -10.04 15.26
C ASP A 72 -7.41 -9.09 14.11
N THR A 73 -7.79 -7.81 14.25
CA THR A 73 -7.44 -6.76 13.28
C THR A 73 -5.93 -6.58 13.15
N LEU A 74 -5.21 -6.52 14.27
CA LEU A 74 -3.74 -6.43 14.28
C LEU A 74 -3.09 -7.67 13.64
N ARG A 75 -3.62 -8.86 13.93
CA ARG A 75 -3.12 -10.12 13.36
C ARG A 75 -3.30 -10.15 11.84
N GLU A 76 -4.46 -9.73 11.34
CA GLU A 76 -4.68 -9.63 9.89
C GLU A 76 -3.77 -8.62 9.22
N LEU A 77 -3.57 -7.45 9.84
CA LEU A 77 -2.69 -6.41 9.31
C LEU A 77 -1.25 -6.91 9.21
N ILE A 78 -0.75 -7.57 10.27
CA ILE A 78 0.60 -8.15 10.27
C ILE A 78 0.72 -9.25 9.22
N ASN A 79 -0.24 -10.16 9.15
CA ASN A 79 -0.23 -11.24 8.16
C ASN A 79 -0.24 -10.68 6.73
N SER A 80 -1.08 -9.69 6.47
CA SER A 80 -1.14 -9.01 5.17
C SER A 80 0.19 -8.35 4.84
N ALA A 81 0.79 -7.59 5.78
CA ALA A 81 2.08 -6.95 5.58
C ALA A 81 3.20 -7.95 5.29
N VAL A 82 3.25 -9.07 6.01
CA VAL A 82 4.23 -10.14 5.79
C VAL A 82 4.05 -10.79 4.42
N ILE A 83 2.82 -11.20 4.07
CA ILE A 83 2.52 -11.83 2.79
C ILE A 83 2.83 -10.89 1.63
N SER A 84 2.35 -9.64 1.70
CA SER A 84 2.62 -8.62 0.68
C SER A 84 4.11 -8.31 0.57
N GLY A 85 4.85 -8.28 1.68
CA GLY A 85 6.30 -8.09 1.68
C GLY A 85 7.04 -9.23 0.97
N ILE A 86 6.66 -10.49 1.23
CA ILE A 86 7.24 -11.66 0.55
C ILE A 86 6.97 -11.58 -0.96
N ILE A 87 5.73 -11.29 -1.36
CA ILE A 87 5.36 -11.16 -2.78
C ILE A 87 6.16 -10.01 -3.43
N PHE A 88 6.26 -8.87 -2.76
CA PHE A 88 7.02 -7.71 -3.25
C PHE A 88 8.50 -8.04 -3.47
N CYS A 89 9.13 -8.76 -2.53
CA CYS A 89 10.51 -9.25 -2.68
C CYS A 89 10.66 -10.19 -3.89
N ALA A 90 9.71 -11.10 -4.10
CA ALA A 90 9.71 -11.98 -5.26
C ALA A 90 9.60 -11.20 -6.58
N PHE A 91 8.72 -10.19 -6.63
CA PHE A 91 8.58 -9.31 -7.79
C PHE A 91 9.84 -8.48 -8.08
N ILE A 92 10.48 -7.92 -7.06
CA ILE A 92 11.77 -7.22 -7.22
C ILE A 92 12.79 -8.16 -7.85
N THR A 93 12.93 -9.36 -7.28
CA THR A 93 13.91 -10.36 -7.76
C THR A 93 13.65 -10.73 -9.21
N ALA A 94 12.39 -11.00 -9.57
CA ALA A 94 11.99 -11.30 -10.94
C ALA A 94 12.33 -10.15 -11.90
N ASN A 95 12.02 -8.90 -11.53
CA ASN A 95 12.33 -7.72 -12.35
C ASN A 95 13.84 -7.54 -12.56
N VAL A 96 14.65 -7.74 -11.52
CA VAL A 96 16.12 -7.68 -11.62
C VAL A 96 16.63 -8.73 -12.61
N VAL A 97 16.13 -9.97 -12.51
CA VAL A 97 16.51 -11.05 -13.43
C VAL A 97 16.11 -10.70 -14.86
N ILE A 98 14.85 -10.29 -15.09
CA ILE A 98 14.35 -9.93 -16.43
C ILE A 98 15.19 -8.81 -17.05
N LEU A 99 15.46 -7.73 -16.31
CA LEU A 99 16.27 -6.61 -16.80
C LEU A 99 17.70 -7.04 -17.13
N TYR A 100 18.30 -7.90 -16.31
CA TYR A 100 19.62 -8.45 -16.57
C TYR A 100 19.65 -9.28 -17.86
N TRP A 101 18.64 -10.12 -18.08
CA TRP A 101 18.48 -10.90 -19.32
C TRP A 101 18.28 -10.01 -20.54
N LEU A 102 17.39 -9.01 -20.47
CA LEU A 102 17.13 -8.08 -21.56
C LEU A 102 18.37 -7.28 -21.94
N LYS A 103 19.15 -6.81 -20.95
CA LYS A 103 20.41 -6.11 -21.18
C LYS A 103 21.46 -6.97 -21.91
N LYS A 104 21.39 -8.30 -21.80
CA LYS A 104 22.30 -9.20 -22.51
C LYS A 104 21.90 -9.41 -23.98
N ILE A 105 20.62 -9.22 -24.30
CA ILE A 105 20.05 -9.44 -25.64
C ILE A 105 20.13 -8.17 -26.50
N LEU A 106 20.01 -6.99 -25.88
CA LEU A 106 20.17 -5.66 -26.50
C LEU A 106 21.64 -5.23 -26.52
#